data_AF-A0AAQ4EKV1-F1
#
_entry.id   AF-A0AAQ4EKV1-F1
#
_cell.length_a   1.000
_cell.length_b   1.000
_cell.length_c   1.000
_cell.angle_alpha   90.00
_cell.angle_beta   90.00
_cell.angle_gamma   90.00
#
_symmetry.space_group_name_H-M   'P 1'
#
loop_
_entity.id
_entity.type
_entity.pdbx_description
1 polymer ?
#
loop_
_entity_poly.entity_id
_entity_poly.type
_entity_poly.pdbx_seq_one_letter_code
_entity_poly.pdbx_strand_id
1 'polypeptide(L)'
;MAIKTPAPLASRAIYGYVLYVSCHLGLALYVLWAYIPSSWLRAMGITYFPDKMWAIAVPFVGVIAILTFGFCLYPAIIAFATAALDSPATICDKHAMYEYKKPPINGAIPPIKDIHISQVCQELYGGD
;
A
#
# COMPACT_ATOMS: atom_id res chain seq x y z
N MET A 1 -12.52 1.80 25.02
CA MET A 1 -12.88 2.50 23.77
C MET A 1 -11.58 2.93 23.10
N ALA A 2 -11.24 2.39 21.93
CA ALA A 2 -9.98 2.74 21.25
C ALA A 2 -10.06 4.17 20.71
N ILE A 3 -9.16 5.05 21.12
CA ILE A 3 -9.13 6.45 20.66
C ILE A 3 -8.72 6.45 19.19
N LYS A 4 -9.67 6.76 18.30
CA LYS A 4 -9.45 6.89 16.85
C LYS A 4 -8.90 8.29 16.52
N THR A 5 -7.70 8.60 17.01
CA THR A 5 -6.94 9.79 16.61
C THR A 5 -5.70 9.36 15.83
N PRO A 6 -5.29 10.01 14.74
CA PRO A 6 -4.03 9.71 14.07
C PRO A 6 -2.80 10.17 14.86
N ALA A 7 -2.99 10.91 15.97
CA ALA A 7 -1.90 11.43 16.80
C ALA A 7 -1.00 10.30 17.36
N PRO A 8 0.31 10.58 17.57
CA PRO A 8 1.22 9.66 18.23
C PRO A 8 0.74 9.42 19.67
N LEU A 9 0.35 8.17 19.95
CA LEU A 9 -0.08 7.72 21.26
C LEU A 9 1.00 6.83 21.85
N ALA A 10 1.28 7.00 23.15
CA ALA A 10 2.23 6.16 23.87
C ALA A 10 1.89 4.66 23.75
N SER A 11 0.61 4.30 23.75
CA SER A 11 0.16 2.92 23.55
C SER A 11 0.58 2.35 22.19
N ARG A 12 0.50 3.13 21.11
CA ARG A 12 0.93 2.71 19.76
C ARG A 12 2.45 2.53 19.67
N ALA A 13 3.20 3.42 20.33
CA ALA A 13 4.65 3.31 20.40
C ALA A 13 5.09 2.02 21.11
N ILE A 14 4.40 1.62 22.18
CA ILE A 14 4.67 0.37 22.89
C ILE A 14 4.47 -0.85 21.97
N TYR A 15 3.37 -0.93 21.22
CA TYR A 15 3.16 -2.04 20.28
C TYR A 15 4.26 -2.11 19.22
N GLY A 16 4.63 -0.96 18.63
CA GLY A 16 5.72 -0.89 17.66
C GLY A 16 7.05 -1.34 18.26
N TYR A 17 7.36 -0.92 19.48
CA TYR A 17 8.59 -1.32 20.18
C TYR A 17 8.62 -2.81 20.53
N VAL A 18 7.52 -3.35 21.06
CA VAL A 18 7.41 -4.80 21.35
C VAL A 18 7.56 -5.62 20.08
N LEU A 19 6.92 -5.20 18.98
CA LEU A 19 7.05 -5.84 17.68
C LEU A 19 8.51 -5.77 17.18
N TYR A 20 9.15 -4.61 17.27
CA TYR A 20 10.55 -4.41 16.89
C TYR A 20 11.48 -5.39 17.63
N VAL A 21 11.42 -5.42 18.96
CA VAL A 21 12.27 -6.31 19.78
C VAL A 21 11.97 -7.78 19.48
N SER A 22 10.69 -8.15 19.35
CA SER A 22 10.27 -9.52 19.07
C SER A 22 10.75 -9.99 17.69
N CYS A 23 10.65 -9.14 16.67
CA CYS A 23 11.16 -9.43 15.32
C CYS A 23 12.68 -9.59 15.29
N HIS A 24 13.42 -8.73 16.01
CA HIS A 24 14.89 -8.82 16.08
C HIS A 24 15.33 -10.09 16.80
N LEU A 25 14.69 -10.43 17.91
CA LEU A 25 14.96 -11.67 18.64
C LEU A 25 14.62 -12.89 17.77
N GLY A 26 13.45 -12.90 17.13
CA GLY A 26 13.02 -13.97 16.25
C GLY A 26 13.97 -14.15 15.06
N LEU A 27 14.42 -13.06 14.45
CA LEU A 27 15.41 -13.09 13.36
C LEU A 27 16.76 -13.64 13.84
N ALA A 28 17.24 -13.21 15.00
CA ALA A 28 18.48 -13.71 15.57
C ALA A 28 18.40 -15.22 15.83
N LEU A 29 17.31 -15.69 16.45
CA LEU A 29 17.07 -17.12 16.67
C LEU A 29 16.96 -17.89 15.36
N TYR A 30 16.31 -17.33 14.35
CA TYR A 30 16.18 -17.94 13.03
C TYR A 30 17.53 -18.09 12.34
N VAL A 31 18.35 -17.05 12.34
CA VAL A 31 19.71 -17.07 11.76
C VAL A 31 20.59 -18.05 12.51
N LEU A 32 20.61 -18.00 13.85
CA LEU A 32 21.35 -18.95 14.67
C LEU A 32 20.95 -20.40 14.34
N TRP A 33 19.64 -20.67 14.31
CA TRP A 33 19.15 -21.98 13.90
C TRP A 33 19.59 -22.31 12.47
N ALA A 34 19.47 -21.41 11.49
CA ALA A 34 19.82 -21.70 10.09
C ALA A 34 21.30 -22.10 9.91
N TYR A 35 22.22 -21.42 10.58
CA TYR A 35 23.66 -21.65 10.40
C TYR A 35 24.25 -22.71 11.33
N ILE A 36 23.65 -22.99 12.49
CA ILE A 36 24.16 -24.03 13.39
C ILE A 36 23.93 -25.42 12.76
N PRO A 37 24.98 -26.24 12.60
CA PRO A 37 24.87 -27.59 12.07
C PRO A 37 23.92 -28.46 12.90
N SER A 38 23.11 -29.29 12.23
CA SER A 38 22.15 -30.17 12.90
C SER A 38 22.81 -31.18 13.84
N SER A 39 24.09 -31.54 13.62
CA SER A 39 24.86 -32.41 14.52
C SER A 39 25.06 -31.76 15.89
N TRP A 40 25.37 -30.46 15.94
CA TRP A 40 25.54 -29.72 17.18
C TRP A 40 24.22 -29.57 17.93
N LEU A 41 23.14 -29.28 17.21
CA LEU A 41 21.79 -29.23 17.79
C LEU A 41 21.40 -30.58 18.42
N ARG A 42 21.66 -31.70 17.72
CA ARG A 42 21.42 -33.04 18.26
C ARG A 42 22.29 -33.36 19.48
N ALA A 43 23.54 -32.93 19.49
CA ALA A 43 24.43 -33.10 20.64
C ALA A 43 23.94 -32.33 21.88
N MET A 44 23.28 -31.18 21.69
CA MET A 44 22.62 -30.43 22.75
C MET A 44 21.25 -31.02 23.16
N GLY A 45 20.87 -32.18 22.62
CA GLY A 45 19.58 -32.83 22.91
C GLY A 45 18.40 -32.28 22.12
N ILE A 46 18.63 -31.38 21.15
CA ILE A 46 17.55 -30.80 20.35
C ILE A 46 17.39 -31.58 19.04
N THR A 47 16.40 -32.47 19.01
CA THR A 47 16.19 -33.43 17.91
C THR A 47 15.00 -33.09 17.00
N TYR A 48 14.07 -32.23 17.44
CA TYR A 48 12.80 -31.95 16.76
C TYR A 48 12.75 -30.56 16.11
N PHE A 49 13.68 -30.26 15.21
CA PHE A 49 13.60 -29.06 14.36
C PHE A 49 13.15 -29.42 12.93
N PRO A 50 12.53 -28.48 12.20
CA PRO A 50 12.25 -28.67 10.78
C PRO A 50 13.54 -28.81 9.99
N ASP A 51 13.44 -29.35 8.78
CA ASP A 51 14.57 -29.47 7.88
C ASP A 51 15.20 -28.10 7.57
N LYS A 52 16.53 -28.04 7.42
CA LYS A 52 17.27 -26.80 7.13
C LYS A 52 16.88 -26.17 5.80
N MET A 53 16.30 -26.91 4.87
CA MET A 53 15.75 -26.38 3.62
C MET A 53 14.70 -25.27 3.87
N TRP A 54 14.00 -25.31 5.01
CA TRP A 54 13.07 -24.25 5.40
C TRP A 54 13.76 -22.91 5.67
N ALA A 55 15.07 -22.89 5.96
CA ALA A 55 15.85 -21.66 6.05
C ALA A 55 15.92 -20.88 4.73
N ILE A 56 15.69 -21.56 3.60
CA ILE A 56 15.66 -20.93 2.27
C ILE A 56 14.21 -20.76 1.80
N ALA A 57 13.38 -21.78 2.04
CA ALA A 57 11.99 -21.76 1.59
C ALA A 57 11.19 -20.62 2.23
N VAL A 58 11.38 -20.31 3.52
CA VAL A 58 10.63 -19.25 4.20
C VAL A 58 10.90 -17.86 3.58
N PRO A 59 12.15 -17.40 3.42
CA PRO A 59 12.44 -16.13 2.72
C PRO A 59 11.92 -16.12 1.30
N PHE A 60 12.08 -17.22 0.57
CA PHE A 60 11.64 -17.32 -0.82
C PHE A 60 10.12 -17.16 -0.97
N VAL A 61 9.35 -17.88 -0.15
CA VAL A 61 7.88 -17.74 -0.09
C VAL A 61 7.49 -16.31 0.32
N GLY A 62 8.23 -15.70 1.26
CA GLY A 62 8.02 -14.31 1.66
C GLY A 62 8.17 -13.32 0.49
N VAL A 63 9.24 -13.46 -0.31
CA VAL A 63 9.45 -12.64 -1.51
C VAL A 63 8.32 -12.84 -2.52
N ILE A 64 7.95 -14.09 -2.81
CA ILE A 64 6.84 -14.39 -3.73
C ILE A 64 5.54 -13.77 -3.23
N ALA A 65 5.24 -13.89 -1.94
CA ALA A 65 4.03 -13.33 -1.34
C ALA A 65 4.01 -11.79 -1.47
N ILE A 66 5.13 -11.11 -1.19
CA ILE A 66 5.24 -9.65 -1.32
C ILE A 66 5.06 -9.23 -2.78
N LEU A 67 5.72 -9.90 -3.72
CA LEU A 67 5.61 -9.57 -5.14
C LEU A 67 4.18 -9.82 -5.67
N THR A 68 3.60 -10.96 -5.33
CA THR A 68 2.22 -11.31 -5.71
C THR A 68 1.24 -10.31 -5.13
N PHE A 69 1.40 -9.93 -3.86
CA PHE A 69 0.54 -8.95 -3.24
C PHE A 69 0.70 -7.56 -3.88
N GLY A 70 1.93 -7.07 -4.02
CA GLY A 70 2.22 -5.72 -4.49
C GLY A 70 1.91 -5.49 -5.97
N PHE A 71 2.17 -6.47 -6.83
CA PHE A 71 2.04 -6.33 -8.28
C PHE A 71 0.78 -6.97 -8.86
N CYS A 72 0.19 -7.97 -8.19
CA CYS A 72 -1.00 -8.63 -8.70
C CYS A 72 -2.23 -8.27 -7.85
N LEU A 73 -2.24 -8.64 -6.57
CA LEU A 73 -3.45 -8.57 -5.76
C LEU A 73 -3.86 -7.13 -5.44
N TYR A 74 -2.92 -6.28 -5.00
CA TYR A 74 -3.22 -4.91 -4.61
C TYR A 74 -3.73 -4.07 -5.80
N PRO A 75 -3.08 -4.07 -6.98
CA PRO A 75 -3.61 -3.39 -8.16
C PRO A 75 -4.95 -3.96 -8.62
N ALA A 76 -5.14 -5.29 -8.57
CA ALA A 76 -6.41 -5.90 -8.94
C ALA A 76 -7.55 -5.44 -8.01
N ILE A 77 -7.33 -5.42 -6.69
CA ILE A 77 -8.31 -4.93 -5.72
C ILE A 77 -8.64 -3.45 -5.97
N ILE A 78 -7.62 -2.62 -6.23
CA ILE A 78 -7.85 -1.21 -6.60
C ILE A 78 -8.72 -1.13 -7.84
N ALA A 79 -8.38 -1.86 -8.91
CA ALA A 79 -9.14 -1.85 -10.15
C ALA A 79 -10.60 -2.30 -9.96
N PHE A 80 -10.86 -3.27 -9.08
CA PHE A 80 -12.22 -3.69 -8.73
C PHE A 80 -12.97 -2.66 -7.86
N ALA A 81 -12.27 -1.88 -7.06
CA ALA A 81 -12.85 -0.87 -6.16
C ALA A 81 -13.03 0.50 -6.84
N THR A 82 -12.38 0.74 -7.98
CA THR A 82 -12.48 1.99 -8.74
C THR A 82 -13.41 1.86 -9.94
N ALA A 83 -13.83 3.00 -10.51
CA ALA A 83 -14.57 3.02 -11.77
C ALA A 83 -13.76 2.37 -12.91
N ALA A 84 -14.47 1.89 -13.95
CA ALA A 84 -13.84 1.37 -15.16
C ALA A 84 -12.88 2.41 -15.77
N LEU A 85 -11.80 1.94 -16.38
CA LEU A 85 -10.71 2.81 -16.86
C LEU A 85 -11.14 3.83 -17.93
N ASP A 86 -12.21 3.53 -18.66
CA ASP A 86 -12.82 4.39 -19.67
C ASP A 86 -13.89 5.33 -19.10
N SER A 87 -14.24 5.20 -17.82
CA SER A 87 -15.27 6.02 -17.20
C SER A 87 -14.76 7.44 -16.94
N PRO A 88 -15.51 8.49 -17.33
CA PRO A 88 -15.20 9.87 -16.95
C PRO A 88 -15.13 10.08 -15.43
N ALA A 89 -15.76 9.19 -14.64
CA ALA A 89 -15.70 9.22 -13.18
C ALA A 89 -14.29 8.96 -12.60
N THR A 90 -13.35 8.48 -13.43
CA THR A 90 -11.93 8.36 -13.04
C THR A 90 -11.21 9.72 -13.02
N ILE A 91 -11.74 10.72 -13.74
CA ILE A 91 -11.17 12.06 -13.87
C ILE A 91 -12.05 13.11 -13.18
N CYS A 92 -13.37 12.95 -13.27
CA CYS A 92 -14.36 13.91 -12.78
C CYS A 92 -15.10 13.37 -11.55
N ASP A 93 -15.37 14.24 -10.58
CA ASP A 93 -16.27 13.92 -9.47
C ASP A 93 -17.70 14.40 -9.75
N LYS A 94 -18.61 14.16 -8.79
CA LYS A 94 -20.02 14.59 -8.86
C LYS A 94 -20.23 16.11 -8.75
N HIS A 95 -19.19 16.86 -8.43
CA HIS A 95 -19.19 18.31 -8.24
C HIS A 95 -18.55 19.06 -9.41
N ALA A 96 -17.95 18.37 -10.37
CA ALA A 96 -17.42 18.94 -11.60
C ALA A 96 -18.52 19.73 -12.36
N MET A 97 -18.24 20.99 -12.66
CA MET A 97 -19.16 21.95 -13.27
C MET A 97 -18.55 22.55 -14.54
N TYR A 98 -18.75 21.90 -15.69
CA TYR A 98 -18.32 22.43 -16.99
C TYR A 98 -19.27 23.47 -17.58
N GLU A 99 -20.57 23.35 -17.29
CA GLU A 99 -21.61 24.26 -17.76
C GLU A 99 -22.38 24.88 -16.59
N TYR A 100 -22.50 26.20 -16.62
CA TYR A 100 -23.27 26.94 -15.63
C TYR A 100 -24.75 26.94 -16.01
N LYS A 101 -25.59 26.32 -15.17
CA LYS A 101 -27.01 26.07 -15.48
C LYS A 101 -27.95 27.27 -15.26
N LYS A 102 -27.51 28.35 -14.62
CA LYS A 102 -28.37 29.52 -14.35
C LYS A 102 -28.19 30.58 -15.44
N PRO A 103 -29.24 31.33 -15.81
CA PRO A 103 -29.11 32.39 -16.81
C PRO A 103 -28.07 33.42 -16.35
N PRO A 104 -27.17 33.85 -17.24
CA PRO A 104 -26.16 34.84 -16.91
C PRO A 104 -26.83 36.18 -16.58
N ILE A 105 -26.40 36.81 -15.48
CA ILE A 105 -26.82 38.18 -15.14
C ILE A 105 -26.02 39.13 -16.03
N ASN A 106 -26.72 39.98 -16.79
CA ASN A 106 -26.07 40.96 -17.67
C ASN A 106 -25.13 41.88 -16.86
N GLY A 107 -23.87 41.97 -17.29
CA GLY A 107 -22.84 42.80 -16.64
C GLY A 107 -22.16 42.15 -15.41
N ALA A 108 -22.54 40.93 -15.03
CA ALA A 108 -21.86 40.20 -13.95
C ALA A 108 -20.59 39.49 -14.43
N ILE A 109 -19.69 39.21 -13.47
CA ILE A 109 -18.50 38.40 -13.70
C ILE A 109 -18.93 36.98 -14.12
N PRO A 110 -18.29 36.36 -15.13
CA PRO A 110 -18.57 35.00 -15.52
C PRO A 110 -18.48 34.03 -14.33
N PRO A 111 -19.41 33.06 -14.23
CA PRO A 111 -19.38 32.07 -13.17
C PRO A 111 -18.13 31.18 -13.27
N ILE A 112 -17.60 30.79 -12.11
CA ILE A 112 -16.51 29.82 -12.03
C ILE A 112 -17.02 28.47 -12.56
N LYS A 113 -16.26 27.89 -13.48
CA LYS A 113 -16.52 26.58 -14.09
C LYS A 113 -15.20 25.83 -14.24
N ASP A 114 -15.29 24.51 -14.23
CA ASP A 114 -14.15 23.64 -14.50
C ASP A 114 -13.83 23.63 -16.00
N ILE A 115 -12.55 23.45 -16.31
CA ILE A 115 -12.05 23.36 -17.69
C ILE A 115 -11.77 21.88 -17.97
N HIS A 116 -12.18 21.39 -19.15
CA HIS A 116 -11.94 20.00 -19.50
C HIS A 116 -10.43 19.72 -19.66
N ILE A 117 -9.97 18.58 -19.14
CA ILE A 117 -8.54 18.24 -19.16
C ILE A 117 -7.95 18.22 -20.57
N SER A 118 -8.74 17.84 -21.58
CA SER A 118 -8.28 17.89 -22.98
C SER A 118 -7.95 19.30 -23.45
N GLN A 119 -8.73 20.30 -23.03
CA GLN A 119 -8.49 21.69 -23.38
C GLN A 119 -7.22 22.20 -22.69
N VAL A 120 -7.04 21.87 -21.40
CA VAL A 120 -5.82 22.21 -20.66
C VAL A 120 -4.59 21.58 -21.32
N CYS A 121 -4.68 20.30 -21.71
CA CYS A 121 -3.57 19.61 -22.37
C CYS A 121 -3.24 20.20 -23.75
N GLN A 122 -4.27 20.58 -24.52
CA GLN A 122 -4.05 21.22 -25.82
C GLN A 122 -3.37 22.57 -25.66
N GLU A 123 -3.84 23.41 -24.74
CA GLU A 123 -3.27 24.75 -24.55
C GLU A 123 -1.83 24.72 -23.99
N LEU A 124 -1.53 23.76 -23.10
CA LEU A 124 -0.21 23.67 -22.45
C LEU A 124 0.81 22.85 -23.23
N TYR A 125 0.37 21.83 -23.96
CA TYR A 125 1.26 20.85 -24.60
C TYR A 125 0.99 20.63 -26.10
N GLY A 126 -0.17 21.05 -26.60
CA GLY A 126 -0.48 21.04 -28.02
C GLY A 126 0.10 22.29 -28.66
N GLY A 127 1.39 22.22 -29.04
CA GLY A 127 2.01 23.29 -29.81
C GLY A 127 1.19 23.64 -31.07
N ASP A 128 1.27 24.91 -31.47
CA ASP A 128 0.52 25.53 -32.57
C ASP A 128 0.48 24.70 -33.88
#